data_AF-A0A512PQQ8-F1
#
_entry.id   AF-A0A512PQQ8-F1
#
_cell.length_a   1.000
_cell.length_b   1.000
_cell.length_c   1.000
_cell.angle_alpha   90.00
_cell.angle_beta   90.00
_cell.angle_gamma   90.00
#
_symmetry.space_group_name_H-M   'P 1'
#
loop_
_entity.id
_entity.type
_entity.pdbx_description
1 polymer ?
#
loop_
_entity_poly.entity_id
_entity_poly.type
_entity_poly.pdbx_seq_one_letter_code
_entity_poly.pdbx_strand_id
1 'polypeptide(L)'
;MCAELHVNAATYRVSHVSALSWEAKYDVTTHGNRITDVSHVKAKGLVGSIVKKYVSQPASNKVTLHMTRKVGNVVYRTYLKTKVADHKIHVTAN
;
A
#
# COMPACT_ATOMS: atom_id res chain seq x y z
N MET A 1 30.58 -16.43 -19.58
CA MET A 1 30.27 -16.09 -18.17
C MET A 1 28.85 -15.55 -18.12
N CYS A 2 27.88 -16.34 -17.65
CA CYS A 2 26.55 -15.84 -17.33
C CYS A 2 26.61 -15.32 -15.89
N ALA A 3 26.39 -14.03 -15.69
CA ALA A 3 26.30 -13.45 -14.36
C ALA A 3 24.90 -13.76 -13.80
N GLU A 4 24.82 -14.50 -12.69
CA GLU A 4 23.61 -14.59 -11.88
C GLU A 4 23.41 -13.24 -11.16
N LEU A 5 22.46 -12.45 -11.65
CA LEU A 5 21.96 -11.30 -10.92
C LEU A 5 21.07 -11.81 -9.79
N HIS A 6 21.63 -11.92 -8.58
CA HIS A 6 20.80 -12.01 -7.36
C HIS A 6 20.06 -10.68 -7.18
N VAL A 7 18.86 -10.59 -7.75
CA VAL A 7 17.94 -9.48 -7.53
C VAL A 7 17.42 -9.59 -6.10
N ASN A 8 18.21 -9.08 -5.17
CA ASN A 8 17.93 -9.08 -3.74
C ASN A 8 16.79 -8.12 -3.36
N ALA A 9 16.41 -7.19 -4.26
CA ALA A 9 15.34 -6.24 -4.04
C ALA A 9 14.30 -6.29 -5.17
N ALA A 10 13.03 -6.45 -4.81
CA ALA A 10 11.92 -6.40 -5.76
C ALA A 10 10.93 -5.30 -5.36
N THR A 11 10.55 -4.46 -6.33
CA THR A 11 9.57 -3.39 -6.15
C THR A 11 8.22 -3.81 -6.73
N TYR A 12 7.19 -3.70 -5.90
CA TYR A 12 5.82 -4.06 -6.25
C TYR A 12 4.91 -2.86 -6.14
N ARG A 13 4.06 -2.66 -7.15
CA ARG A 13 2.98 -1.69 -7.08
C ARG A 13 1.77 -2.33 -6.42
N VAL A 14 1.41 -1.82 -5.25
CA VAL A 14 0.19 -2.19 -4.54
C VAL A 14 -0.88 -1.20 -4.91
N SER A 15 -1.99 -1.68 -5.48
CA SER A 15 -3.13 -0.85 -5.82
C SER A 15 -4.44 -1.48 -5.37
N HIS A 16 -5.39 -0.62 -5.01
CA HIS A 16 -6.78 -0.99 -4.81
C HIS A 16 -7.65 0.04 -5.51
N VAL A 17 -8.66 -0.43 -6.23
CA VAL A 17 -9.66 0.40 -6.89
C VAL A 17 -11.01 -0.21 -6.57
N SER A 18 -11.88 0.57 -5.94
CA SER A 18 -13.29 0.23 -5.75
C SER A 18 -14.12 1.31 -6.44
N ALA A 19 -14.73 0.97 -7.59
CA ALA A 19 -15.34 1.91 -8.53
C ALA A 19 -16.30 2.93 -7.89
N LEU A 20 -17.07 2.53 -6.87
CA LEU A 20 -18.03 3.40 -6.17
C LEU A 20 -17.51 3.94 -4.83
N SER A 21 -16.20 3.92 -4.62
CA SER A 21 -15.61 4.19 -3.32
C SER A 21 -14.31 4.98 -3.47
N TRP A 22 -13.17 4.32 -3.51
CA TRP A 22 -11.86 4.96 -3.51
C TRP A 22 -10.86 4.16 -4.32
N GLU A 23 -9.80 4.83 -4.72
CA GLU A 23 -8.60 4.21 -5.23
C GLU A 23 -7.39 4.65 -4.41
N ALA A 24 -6.45 3.74 -4.18
CA ALA A 24 -5.14 4.10 -3.68
C ALA A 24 -4.08 3.18 -4.25
N LYS A 25 -2.86 3.71 -4.30
CA LYS A 25 -1.67 2.97 -4.72
C LYS A 25 -0.43 3.49 -4.04
N TYR A 26 0.53 2.60 -3.86
CA TYR A 26 1.89 2.91 -3.46
C TYR A 26 2.80 1.79 -3.96
N ASP A 27 4.08 2.10 -4.07
CA ASP A 27 5.10 1.11 -4.39
C ASP A 27 5.78 0.67 -3.10
N VAL A 28 6.02 -0.63 -2.96
CA VAL A 28 6.83 -1.21 -1.89
C VAL A 28 8.05 -1.89 -2.47
N THR A 29 9.23 -1.57 -1.96
CA THR A 29 10.45 -2.31 -2.27
C THR A 29 10.70 -3.30 -1.15
N THR A 30 10.99 -4.54 -1.52
CA THR A 30 11.17 -5.65 -0.59
C THR A 30 12.53 -6.29 -0.75
N HIS A 31 13.12 -6.79 0.34
CA HIS A 31 14.32 -7.61 0.35
C HIS A 31 14.07 -8.84 1.23
N GLY A 32 13.90 -10.01 0.59
CA GLY A 32 13.36 -11.20 1.27
C GLY A 32 11.98 -10.89 1.88
N ASN A 33 11.82 -11.15 3.19
CA ASN A 33 10.57 -10.91 3.90
C ASN A 33 10.42 -9.50 4.50
N ARG A 34 11.26 -8.53 4.11
CA ARG A 34 11.26 -7.16 4.67
C ARG A 34 10.86 -6.15 3.62
N ILE A 35 10.18 -5.09 4.03
CA ILE A 35 9.90 -3.90 3.23
C ILE A 35 10.96 -2.86 3.55
N THR A 36 11.73 -2.45 2.55
CA THR A 36 12.86 -1.53 2.68
C THR A 36 12.52 -0.09 2.26
N ASP A 37 11.54 0.08 1.36
CA ASP A 37 11.08 1.39 0.92
C ASP A 37 9.58 1.41 0.64
N VAL A 38 8.97 2.60 0.79
CA VAL A 38 7.59 2.89 0.38
C VAL A 38 7.55 4.22 -0.35
N SER A 39 7.10 4.21 -1.59
CA SER A 39 7.13 5.38 -2.45
C SER A 39 5.86 5.51 -3.31
N HIS A 40 5.77 6.60 -4.07
CA HIS A 40 4.67 6.89 -5.01
C HIS A 40 3.25 6.81 -4.42
N VAL A 41 3.10 7.20 -3.16
CA VAL A 41 1.83 7.10 -2.41
C VAL A 41 0.76 8.04 -2.98
N LYS A 42 -0.27 7.47 -3.59
CA LYS A 42 -1.42 8.18 -4.15
C LYS A 42 -2.72 7.59 -3.58
N ALA A 43 -3.68 8.45 -3.32
CA ALA A 43 -5.01 8.07 -2.87
C ALA A 43 -6.02 9.11 -3.34
N LYS A 44 -7.18 8.65 -3.80
CA LYS A 44 -8.26 9.48 -4.32
C LYS A 44 -9.61 8.86 -3.98
N GLY A 45 -10.57 9.72 -3.60
CA GLY A 45 -11.97 9.32 -3.53
C GLY A 45 -12.56 9.32 -4.95
N LEU A 46 -13.15 8.20 -5.36
CA LEU A 46 -13.97 8.16 -6.58
C LEU A 46 -15.38 8.68 -6.27
N VAL A 47 -15.86 8.37 -5.05
CA VAL A 47 -17.04 8.98 -4.43
C VAL A 47 -16.61 9.65 -3.13
N GLY A 48 -16.93 10.94 -2.98
CA GLY A 48 -16.46 11.78 -1.87
C GLY A 48 -14.97 12.14 -1.97
N SER A 49 -14.33 12.43 -0.84
CA SER A 49 -12.92 12.87 -0.80
C SER A 49 -12.09 12.14 0.26
N ILE A 50 -10.77 12.09 0.03
CA ILE A 50 -9.76 11.67 1.02
C ILE A 50 -9.29 12.95 1.70
N VAL A 51 -9.66 13.16 2.97
CA VAL A 51 -9.35 14.39 3.71
C VAL A 51 -8.04 14.30 4.49
N LYS A 52 -7.59 13.08 4.79
CA LYS A 52 -6.31 12.81 5.44
C LYS A 52 -5.74 11.50 4.91
N LYS A 53 -4.43 11.47 4.67
CA LYS A 53 -3.70 10.23 4.38
C LYS A 53 -2.32 10.27 5.01
N TYR A 54 -1.85 9.12 5.47
CA TYR A 54 -0.47 8.93 5.91
C TYR A 54 -0.10 7.45 5.84
N VAL A 55 1.20 7.17 5.70
CA VAL A 55 1.73 5.81 5.73
C VAL A 55 2.34 5.54 7.10
N SER A 56 2.18 4.31 7.59
CA SER A 56 2.91 3.81 8.75
C SER A 56 3.53 2.45 8.43
N GLN A 57 4.69 2.17 9.00
CA GLN A 57 5.35 0.88 8.93
C GLN A 57 5.40 0.25 10.34
N PRO A 58 4.31 -0.39 10.81
CA PRO A 58 4.23 -0.94 12.17
C PRO A 58 5.20 -2.11 12.42
N ALA A 59 5.71 -2.74 11.37
CA ALA A 59 6.74 -3.77 11.44
C ALA A 59 7.60 -3.74 10.17
N SER A 60 8.82 -4.30 10.22
CA SER A 60 9.74 -4.32 9.08
C SER A 60 9.17 -4.98 7.83
N ASN A 61 8.17 -5.85 7.96
CA ASN A 61 7.50 -6.54 6.87
C ASN A 61 6.07 -6.06 6.60
N LYS A 62 5.63 -4.95 7.21
CA LYS A 62 4.24 -4.50 7.13
C LYS A 62 4.14 -3.00 6.93
N VAL A 63 3.36 -2.59 5.94
CA VAL A 63 3.04 -1.19 5.63
C VAL A 63 1.54 -1.01 5.64
N THR A 64 1.07 0.15 6.10
CA THR A 64 -0.33 0.54 6.08
C THR A 64 -0.47 1.97 5.61
N LEU A 65 -1.19 2.17 4.51
CA LEU A 65 -1.70 3.46 4.12
C LEU A 65 -3.02 3.70 4.84
N HIS A 66 -3.04 4.66 5.74
CA HIS A 66 -4.21 5.12 6.47
C HIS A 66 -4.88 6.25 5.71
N MET A 67 -6.19 6.18 5.53
CA MET A 67 -6.96 7.20 4.84
C MET A 67 -8.23 7.54 5.62
N THR A 68 -8.49 8.82 5.81
CA THR A 68 -9.80 9.30 6.29
C THR A 68 -10.60 9.77 5.11
N ARG A 69 -11.80 9.22 4.95
CA ARG A 69 -12.73 9.53 3.88
C ARG A 69 -13.92 10.33 4.38
N LYS A 70 -14.39 11.25 3.55
CA LYS A 70 -15.64 11.99 3.75
C LYS A 70 -16.55 11.75 2.54
N VAL A 71 -17.74 11.20 2.79
CA VAL A 71 -18.78 10.99 1.77
C VAL A 71 -20.06 11.61 2.30
N GLY A 72 -20.45 12.76 1.73
CA GLY A 72 -21.50 13.61 2.32
C GLY A 72 -21.15 14.00 3.76
N ASN A 73 -22.05 13.68 4.69
CA ASN A 73 -21.87 13.92 6.13
C ASN A 73 -21.15 12.79 6.88
N VAL A 74 -20.84 11.67 6.20
CA VAL A 74 -20.21 10.51 6.82
C VAL A 74 -18.70 10.62 6.71
N VAL A 75 -17.99 10.50 7.84
CA VAL A 75 -16.52 10.43 7.91
C VAL A 75 -16.11 9.08 8.48
N TYR A 76 -15.27 8.34 7.75
CA TYR A 76 -14.79 7.03 8.18
C TYR A 76 -13.34 6.80 7.75
N ARG A 77 -12.70 5.80 8.37
CA ARG A 77 -11.32 5.42 8.07
C ARG A 77 -11.31 4.20 7.15
N THR A 78 -10.38 4.19 6.22
CA THR A 78 -10.10 3.05 5.35
C THR A 78 -8.59 2.87 5.22
N TYR A 79 -8.17 1.67 4.87
CA TYR A 79 -6.79 1.25 4.93
C TYR A 79 -6.42 0.44 3.69
N LEU A 80 -5.19 0.63 3.22
CA LEU A 80 -4.55 -0.28 2.27
C LEU A 80 -3.27 -0.83 2.90
N LYS A 81 -3.31 -2.11 3.27
CA LYS A 81 -2.26 -2.79 4.03
C LYS A 81 -1.47 -3.73 3.12
N THR A 82 -0.17 -3.76 3.31
CA THR A 82 0.73 -4.73 2.68
C THR A 82 1.51 -5.45 3.76
N LYS A 83 1.61 -6.78 3.67
CA LYS A 83 2.47 -7.60 4.53
C LYS A 83 3.28 -8.56 3.65
N VAL A 84 4.58 -8.65 3.90
CA VAL A 84 5.45 -9.67 3.30
C VAL A 84 5.66 -10.80 4.31
N ALA A 85 5.35 -12.03 3.91
CA ALA A 85 5.56 -13.21 4.72
C ALA A 85 5.76 -14.41 3.80
N ASP A 86 6.65 -15.33 4.16
CA ASP A 86 6.90 -16.56 3.41
C ASP A 86 7.15 -16.34 1.91
N HIS A 87 7.90 -15.28 1.58
CA HIS A 87 8.19 -14.83 0.22
C HIS A 87 6.93 -14.44 -0.60
N LYS A 88 5.82 -14.13 0.07
CA LYS A 88 4.55 -13.69 -0.52
C LYS A 88 4.18 -12.30 -0.05
N ILE A 89 3.47 -11.59 -0.92
CA ILE A 89 2.88 -10.28 -0.63
C ILE A 89 1.39 -10.46 -0.40
N HIS A 90 0.95 -10.08 0.79
CA HIS A 90 -0.45 -10.04 1.19
C HIS A 90 -0.94 -8.59 1.16
N VAL A 91 -1.97 -8.33 0.37
CA VAL A 91 -2.62 -7.02 0.28
C VAL A 91 -4.01 -7.11 0.90
N THR A 92 -4.36 -6.14 1.74
CA THR A 92 -5.69 -6.06 2.36
C THR A 92 -6.21 -4.64 2.27
N ALA A 93 -7.44 -4.47 1.77
CA ALA A 93 -8.16 -3.21 1.74
C ALA A 93 -9.39 -3.33 2.63
N ASN A 94 -9.59 -2.36 3.54
CA ASN A 94 -10.68 -2.38 4.51
C ASN A 94 -11.03 -0.99 5.05
#